data_AF-A0A529C4W0-F1
#
_entry.id   AF-A0A529C4W0-F1
#
_cell.length_a   1.000
_cell.length_b   1.000
_cell.length_c   1.000
_cell.angle_alpha   90.00
_cell.angle_beta   90.00
_cell.angle_gamma   90.00
#
_symmetry.space_group_name_H-M   'P 1'
#
loop_
_entity.id
_entity.type
_entity.pdbx_description
1 polymer ?
#
loop_
_entity_poly.entity_id
_entity_poly.type
_entity_poly.pdbx_seq_one_letter_code
_entity_poly.pdbx_strand_id
1 'polypeptide(L)'
;GMARSTLYRKGEEAWKAANAVSDGRDKIDGSDDKDQGIQVDGKANIVPSTPDAIAFTRTPQEVLRIVYLTDKDGVSKGGFYPEGMNGTLKST
;
A
#
# COMPACT_ATOMS: atom_id res chain seq x y z
N GLY A 1 -2.17 0.35 -13.03
CA GLY A 1 -3.22 -0.25 -13.87
C GLY A 1 -2.96 -1.71 -14.24
N MET A 2 -1.90 -2.03 -14.99
CA MET A 2 -1.71 -3.37 -15.58
C MET A 2 -1.70 -4.53 -14.57
N ALA A 3 -0.93 -4.43 -13.47
CA ALA A 3 -0.88 -5.47 -12.45
C ALA A 3 -2.26 -5.74 -11.82
N ARG A 4 -2.98 -4.67 -11.43
CA ARG A 4 -4.33 -4.76 -10.86
C ARG A 4 -5.33 -5.35 -11.84
N SER A 5 -5.26 -4.96 -13.12
CA SER A 5 -6.12 -5.52 -14.18
C SER A 5 -5.87 -7.01 -14.41
N THR A 6 -4.61 -7.43 -14.31
CA THR A 6 -4.26 -8.85 -14.43
C THR A 6 -4.71 -9.66 -13.22
N LEU A 7 -4.53 -9.16 -12.00
CA LEU A 7 -5.04 -9.80 -10.78
C LEU A 7 -6.57 -9.85 -10.77
N TYR A 8 -7.24 -8.78 -11.19
CA TYR A 8 -8.70 -8.75 -11.27
C TYR A 8 -9.24 -9.77 -12.29
N ARG A 9 -8.55 -10.01 -13.41
CA ARG A 9 -8.96 -11.07 -14.35
C ARG A 9 -8.70 -12.49 -13.86
N LYS A 10 -7.90 -12.69 -12.80
CA LYS A 10 -7.62 -14.02 -12.23
C LYS A 10 -8.76 -14.56 -11.34
N GLY A 11 -9.77 -13.75 -11.03
CA GLY A 11 -10.95 -14.16 -10.28
C GLY A 11 -10.84 -13.98 -8.76
N GLU A 12 -11.89 -14.40 -8.06
CA GLU A 12 -12.18 -14.07 -6.66
C GLU A 12 -11.04 -14.36 -5.69
N GLU A 13 -10.38 -15.51 -5.81
CA GLU A 13 -9.26 -15.87 -4.95
C GLU A 13 -8.10 -14.87 -5.06
N ALA A 14 -7.82 -14.38 -6.27
CA ALA A 14 -6.80 -13.35 -6.47
C ALA A 14 -7.25 -11.99 -5.94
N TRP A 15 -8.55 -11.68 -5.98
CA TRP A 15 -9.11 -10.45 -5.41
C TRP A 15 -8.97 -10.44 -3.90
N LYS A 16 -9.39 -11.52 -3.23
CA LYS A 16 -9.29 -11.68 -1.78
C LYS A 16 -7.84 -11.59 -1.33
N ALA A 17 -6.93 -12.29 -2.00
CA ALA A 17 -5.51 -12.25 -1.65
C ALA A 17 -4.92 -10.84 -1.82
N ALA A 18 -5.23 -10.16 -2.93
CA ALA A 18 -4.73 -8.81 -3.18
C ALA A 18 -5.33 -7.78 -2.22
N ASN A 19 -6.61 -7.88 -1.89
CA ASN A 19 -7.26 -7.03 -0.89
C ASN A 19 -6.68 -7.26 0.51
N ALA A 20 -6.44 -8.51 0.92
CA ALA A 20 -5.81 -8.81 2.20
C ALA A 20 -4.40 -8.19 2.34
N VAL A 21 -3.64 -8.13 1.24
CA VAL A 21 -2.35 -7.40 1.20
C VAL A 21 -2.57 -5.89 1.32
N SER A 22 -3.62 -5.36 0.70
CA SER A 22 -4.03 -3.95 0.84
C SER A 22 -4.34 -3.61 2.30
N ASP A 23 -5.22 -4.38 2.93
CA ASP A 23 -5.65 -4.19 4.33
C ASP A 23 -4.46 -4.30 5.29
N GLY A 24 -3.53 -5.21 5.01
CA GLY A 24 -2.30 -5.37 5.79
C GLY A 24 -1.39 -4.14 5.72
N ARG A 25 -1.36 -3.44 4.58
CA ARG A 25 -0.58 -2.19 4.42
C ARG A 25 -1.31 -1.00 5.02
N ASP A 26 -2.63 -0.90 4.83
CA ASP A 26 -3.46 0.17 5.40
C ASP A 26 -3.35 0.19 6.94
N LYS A 27 -3.29 -0.99 7.56
CA LYS A 27 -3.11 -1.12 9.01
C LYS A 27 -1.82 -0.48 9.55
N ILE A 28 -0.77 -0.39 8.73
CA ILE A 28 0.55 0.08 9.17
C ILE A 28 0.94 1.43 8.57
N ASP A 29 0.25 1.89 7.51
CA ASP A 29 0.65 3.08 6.78
C ASP A 29 0.07 4.39 7.34
N GLY A 30 -0.88 4.36 8.27
CA GLY A 30 -1.44 5.58 8.86
C GLY A 30 -2.82 5.39 9.46
N SER A 31 -3.50 6.50 9.74
CA SER A 31 -4.90 6.52 10.20
C SER A 31 -5.91 6.68 9.08
N ASP A 32 -5.46 7.11 7.90
CA ASP A 32 -6.32 7.39 6.75
C ASP A 32 -6.36 6.16 5.85
N ASP A 33 -7.55 5.81 5.32
CA ASP A 33 -7.69 4.76 4.31
C ASP A 33 -7.12 5.25 2.96
N LYS A 34 -5.82 5.02 2.78
CA LYS A 34 -5.05 5.36 1.58
C LYS A 34 -4.68 4.13 0.78
N ASP A 35 -4.86 2.92 1.31
CA ASP A 35 -4.53 1.67 0.63
C ASP A 35 -5.74 0.90 0.11
N GLN A 36 -6.24 1.37 -1.03
CA GLN A 36 -7.40 0.78 -1.67
C GLN A 36 -7.08 -0.54 -2.40
N GLY A 37 -7.79 -1.60 -2.01
CA GLY A 37 -7.73 -2.94 -2.62
C GLY A 37 -8.18 -2.98 -4.08
N ILE A 38 -7.88 -4.07 -4.80
CA ILE A 38 -8.19 -4.20 -6.24
C ILE A 38 -9.69 -4.38 -6.52
N GLN A 39 -10.47 -4.69 -5.48
CA GLN A 39 -11.92 -4.68 -5.50
C GLN A 39 -12.44 -3.80 -4.35
N VAL A 40 -13.38 -2.91 -4.65
CA VAL A 40 -14.06 -2.06 -3.66
C VAL A 40 -15.56 -2.11 -3.97
N ASP A 41 -16.39 -2.39 -2.98
CA ASP A 41 -17.85 -2.55 -3.14
C ASP A 41 -18.25 -3.49 -4.30
N GLY A 42 -17.52 -4.60 -4.45
CA GLY A 42 -17.74 -5.57 -5.51
C GLY A 42 -17.29 -5.14 -6.91
N LYS A 43 -16.74 -3.93 -7.08
CA LYS A 43 -16.30 -3.37 -8.36
C LYS A 43 -14.78 -3.36 -8.48
N ALA A 44 -14.30 -3.45 -9.72
CA ALA A 44 -12.87 -3.36 -10.02
C ALA A 44 -12.33 -1.96 -9.68
N ASN A 45 -11.26 -1.91 -8.90
CA ASN A 45 -10.53 -0.68 -8.59
C ASN A 45 -9.15 -0.73 -9.26
N ILE A 46 -9.09 -0.32 -10.53
CA ILE A 46 -7.89 -0.46 -11.38
C ILE A 46 -6.92 0.72 -11.25
N VAL A 47 -7.47 1.91 -11.00
CA VAL A 47 -6.73 3.17 -10.83
C VAL A 47 -7.16 3.78 -9.49
N PRO A 48 -6.51 3.38 -8.37
CA PRO A 48 -6.84 3.94 -7.07
C PRO A 48 -6.46 5.41 -7.05
N SER A 49 -7.46 6.27 -6.86
CA SER A 49 -7.31 7.72 -6.83
C SER A 49 -8.45 8.35 -6.05
N THR A 50 -8.28 9.63 -5.69
CA THR A 50 -9.35 10.47 -5.14
C THR A 50 -10.47 10.65 -6.19
N PRO A 51 -11.65 11.18 -5.81
CA PRO A 51 -12.71 11.53 -6.76
C PRO A 51 -12.26 12.46 -7.91
N ASP A 52 -11.23 13.28 -7.66
CA ASP A 52 -10.62 14.18 -8.64
C ASP A 52 -9.49 13.53 -9.46
N ALA A 53 -9.39 12.20 -9.43
CA ALA A 53 -8.37 11.40 -10.13
C ALA A 53 -6.92 11.69 -9.69
N ILE A 54 -6.71 12.11 -8.44
CA ILE A 54 -5.38 12.34 -7.85
C ILE A 54 -4.89 11.05 -7.18
N ALA A 55 -3.62 10.70 -7.39
CA ALA A 55 -3.02 9.57 -6.69
C ALA A 55 -2.90 9.84 -5.18
N PHE A 56 -3.17 8.83 -4.34
CA PHE A 56 -2.99 8.93 -2.90
C PHE A 56 -1.52 9.18 -2.55
N THR A 57 -1.26 10.25 -1.80
CA THR A 57 0.08 10.61 -1.34
C THR A 57 0.39 9.92 -0.02
N ARG A 58 1.65 9.50 0.14
CA ARG A 58 2.20 9.04 1.42
C ARG A 58 3.41 9.88 1.81
N THR A 59 3.56 10.16 3.09
CA THR A 59 4.78 10.74 3.64
C THR A 59 5.91 9.72 3.60
N PRO A 60 7.19 10.15 3.67
CA PRO A 60 8.30 9.21 3.80
C PRO A 60 8.14 8.25 4.99
N GLN A 61 7.58 8.73 6.11
CA GLN A 61 7.36 7.92 7.30
C GLN A 61 6.30 6.82 7.06
N GLU A 62 5.18 7.14 6.42
CA GLU A 62 4.15 6.18 6.04
C GLU A 62 4.70 5.10 5.08
N VAL A 63 5.56 5.50 4.12
CA VAL A 63 6.23 4.54 3.22
C VAL A 63 7.19 3.62 3.99
N LEU A 64 7.97 4.17 4.94
CA LEU A 64 8.91 3.37 5.74
C LEU A 64 8.19 2.32 6.59
N ARG A 65 7.08 2.69 7.21
CA ARG A 65 6.22 1.75 7.94
C ARG A 65 5.81 0.55 7.08
N ILE A 66 5.35 0.81 5.84
CA ILE A 66 4.99 -0.25 4.89
C ILE A 66 6.19 -1.16 4.58
N VAL A 67 7.32 -0.60 4.15
CA VAL A 67 8.43 -1.42 3.64
C VAL A 67 9.16 -2.18 4.76
N TYR A 68 9.13 -1.67 5.99
CA TYR A 68 9.65 -2.36 7.17
C TYR A 68 8.62 -3.24 7.88
N LEU A 69 7.37 -3.30 7.38
CA LEU A 69 6.26 -4.07 7.96
C LEU A 69 6.03 -3.75 9.45
N THR A 70 5.90 -2.47 9.79
CA THR A 70 5.76 -1.99 11.16
C THR A 70 4.82 -0.80 11.25
N ASP A 71 4.09 -0.71 12.37
CA ASP A 71 3.25 0.43 12.75
C ASP A 71 4.01 1.48 13.59
N LYS A 72 5.30 1.26 13.86
CA LYS A 72 6.10 2.11 14.75
C LYS A 72 6.93 3.12 14.00
N ASP A 73 7.08 4.30 14.60
CA ASP A 73 7.97 5.33 14.10
C ASP A 73 9.44 5.08 14.44
N GLY A 74 10.33 5.61 13.60
CA GLY A 74 11.79 5.52 13.79
C GLY A 74 12.40 4.14 13.57
N VAL A 75 11.62 3.14 13.13
CA VAL A 75 12.16 1.84 12.74
C VAL A 75 13.05 2.01 11.50
N SER A 76 14.28 1.51 11.57
CA SER A 76 15.30 1.69 10.53
C SER A 76 15.57 0.46 9.67
N LYS A 77 14.95 -0.69 10.00
CA LYS A 77 15.10 -1.96 9.29
C LYS A 77 13.98 -2.94 9.62
N GLY A 78 13.73 -3.90 8.75
CA GLY A 78 12.69 -4.92 8.90
C GLY A 78 12.00 -5.23 7.58
N GLY A 79 11.02 -6.13 7.62
CA GLY A 79 10.19 -6.46 6.46
C GLY A 79 10.98 -6.79 5.20
N PHE A 80 10.73 -6.04 4.12
CA PHE A 80 11.40 -6.23 2.82
C PHE A 80 12.87 -5.77 2.83
N TYR A 81 13.27 -4.99 3.82
CA TYR A 81 14.61 -4.43 3.98
C TYR A 81 15.15 -4.81 5.36
N PRO A 82 15.50 -6.09 5.58
CA PRO A 82 15.93 -6.60 6.88
C PRO A 82 17.18 -5.90 7.43
N GLU A 83 18.04 -5.39 6.53
CA GLU A 83 19.25 -4.63 6.87
C GLU A 83 19.06 -3.10 6.77
N GLY A 84 17.82 -2.64 6.52
CA GLY A 84 17.49 -1.24 6.32
C GLY A 84 17.79 -0.74 4.91
N MET A 85 17.21 0.41 4.57
CA MET A 85 17.48 1.10 3.31
C MET A 85 18.78 1.92 3.40
N ASN A 86 19.48 2.08 2.28
CA ASN A 86 20.80 2.73 2.22
C ASN A 86 20.75 4.21 1.77
N GLY A 87 19.73 4.98 2.20
CA GLY A 87 19.53 6.37 1.78
C GLY A 87 19.21 7.33 2.92
N THR A 88 19.60 8.60 2.77
CA THR A 88 19.18 9.67 3.69
C THR A 88 17.77 10.14 3.31
N LEU A 89 16.86 10.15 4.29
CA LEU A 89 15.56 10.78 4.12
C LEU A 89 15.74 12.30 4.06
N LYS A 90 15.27 12.94 2.99
CA LYS A 90 15.14 14.39 2.96
C LYS A 90 13.78 14.76 3.53
N SER A 91 13.78 15.40 4.69
CA SER A 91 12.60 16.11 5.19
C SER A 91 12.46 17.42 4.41
N THR A 92 11.29 17.65 3.84
CA THR A 92 10.90 18.97 3.29
C THR A 92 10.44 19.90 4.39
#